data_AF-F6B601-F1
#
_entry.id   AF-F6B601-F1
#
_cell.length_a   1.000
_cell.length_b   1.000
_cell.length_c   1.000
_cell.angle_alpha   90.00
_cell.angle_beta   90.00
_cell.angle_gamma   90.00
#
_symmetry.space_group_name_H-M   'P 1'
#
loop_
_entity.id
_entity.type
_entity.pdbx_description
1 polymer ?
#
loop_
_entity_poly.entity_id
_entity_poly.type
_entity_poly.pdbx_seq_one_letter_code
_entity_poly.pdbx_strand_id
1 'polypeptide(L)'
;MPYIWLIIGLLGAIWVFWDTRKQGYTFESSLRWAMGTLLVPAVVIPFYILQANLIKKLKRYNKRTEPQDVTSEMYQRCPRCGEFYRGNLEKCPHCHKSILED
;
A
#
# COMPACT_ATOMS: atom_id res chain seq x y z
N MET A 1 10.25 41.73 14.64
CA MET A 1 10.15 40.39 15.28
C MET A 1 10.26 39.25 14.23
N PRO A 2 11.37 39.14 13.48
CA PRO A 2 11.54 38.10 12.44
C PRO A 2 11.75 36.69 13.02
N TYR A 3 12.20 36.59 14.28
CA TYR A 3 12.50 35.33 14.95
C TYR A 3 11.28 34.43 15.14
N ILE A 4 10.09 35.01 15.33
CA ILE A 4 8.84 34.26 15.51
C ILE A 4 8.51 33.48 14.23
N TRP A 5 8.74 34.10 13.06
CA TRP A 5 8.52 33.48 11.76
C TRP A 5 9.49 32.32 11.50
N LEU A 6 10.76 32.49 11.88
CA LEU A 6 11.77 31.42 11.81
C LEU A 6 11.41 30.24 12.71
N ILE A 7 10.96 30.49 13.95
CA ILE A 7 10.60 29.42 14.90
C ILE A 7 9.38 28.62 14.40
N ILE A 8 8.37 29.31 13.85
CA ILE A 8 7.17 28.66 13.28
C ILE A 8 7.54 27.82 12.06
N GLY A 9 8.38 28.34 11.16
CA GLY A 9 8.87 27.59 10.00
C GLY A 9 9.69 26.35 10.40
N LEU A 10 10.54 26.48 11.42
CA LEU A 10 11.36 25.39 11.94
C LEU A 10 10.50 24.28 12.57
N LEU A 11 9.53 24.64 13.41
CA LEU A 11 8.59 23.69 14.02
C LEU A 11 7.74 23.00 12.94
N GLY A 12 7.27 23.74 11.94
CA GLY A 12 6.52 23.20 10.80
C GLY A 12 7.35 22.19 9.98
N ALA A 13 8.62 22.49 9.72
CA ALA A 13 9.52 21.60 9.00
C ALA A 13 9.80 20.31 9.78
N ILE A 14 10.05 20.40 11.09
CA ILE A 14 10.26 19.22 11.96
C ILE A 14 9.00 18.35 12.00
N TRP A 15 7.82 18.98 12.12
CA TRP A 15 6.55 18.26 12.11
C TRP A 15 6.32 17.52 10.80
N VAL A 16 6.49 18.19 9.67
CA VAL A 16 6.32 17.58 8.34
C VAL A 16 7.32 16.46 8.12
N PHE A 17 8.59 16.62 8.51
CA PHE A 17 9.58 15.56 8.40
C PHE A 17 9.20 14.30 9.20
N TRP A 18 8.63 14.46 10.39
CA TRP A 18 8.13 13.33 11.17
C TRP A 18 6.89 12.70 10.52
N ASP A 19 5.98 13.53 10.01
CA ASP A 19 4.77 13.06 9.33
C ASP A 19 5.07 12.28 8.05
N THR A 20 6.00 12.75 7.21
CA THR A 20 6.41 12.02 5.99
C THR A 20 7.07 10.68 6.31
N ARG A 21 7.84 10.61 7.40
CA ARG A 21 8.46 9.35 7.89
C ARG A 21 7.41 8.35 8.36
N LYS A 22 6.38 8.80 9.09
CA LYS A 22 5.25 7.93 9.51
C LYS A 22 4.45 7.41 8.31
N GLN A 23 4.38 8.17 7.23
CA GLN A 23 3.66 7.78 6.02
C GLN A 23 4.47 6.87 5.07
N GLY A 24 5.73 6.57 5.38
CA GLY A 24 6.55 5.64 4.59
C GLY A 24 7.08 6.22 3.28
N TYR A 25 7.18 7.55 3.17
CA TYR A 25 7.76 8.20 1.99
C TYR A 25 9.28 7.97 1.90
N THR A 26 9.79 7.97 0.67
CA THR A 26 11.23 7.92 0.39
C THR A 26 11.94 9.17 0.91
N PHE A 27 13.23 9.05 1.20
CA PHE A 27 14.03 10.12 1.81
C PHE A 27 14.05 11.39 0.94
N GLU A 28 14.23 11.23 -0.38
CA GLU A 28 14.21 12.34 -1.34
C GLU A 28 12.86 13.06 -1.39
N SER A 29 11.75 12.31 -1.34
CA SER A 29 10.41 12.91 -1.31
C SER A 29 10.18 13.70 -0.03
N SER A 30 10.63 13.17 1.11
CA SER A 30 10.52 13.84 2.41
C SER A 30 11.29 15.17 2.44
N LEU A 31 12.46 15.21 1.81
CA LEU A 31 13.27 16.44 1.68
C LEU A 31 12.56 17.51 0.85
N ARG A 32 11.94 17.10 -0.27
CA ARG A 32 11.20 18.02 -1.15
C ARG A 32 9.98 18.62 -0.44
N TRP A 33 9.26 17.81 0.34
CA TRP A 33 8.14 18.28 1.16
C TRP A 33 8.58 19.20 2.29
N ALA A 34 9.66 18.86 3.01
CA ALA A 34 10.20 19.70 4.07
C ALA A 34 10.66 21.08 3.55
N MET A 35 11.31 21.12 2.38
CA MET A 35 11.74 22.37 1.74
C MET A 35 10.55 23.23 1.29
N GLY A 36 9.47 22.60 0.79
CA GLY A 36 8.25 23.28 0.42
C GLY A 36 7.48 23.87 1.61
N THR A 37 7.39 23.13 2.72
CA THR A 37 6.71 23.60 3.94
C THR A 37 7.41 24.81 4.56
N LEU A 38 8.74 24.91 4.43
CA LEU A 38 9.51 26.05 4.94
C LEU A 38 9.15 27.35 4.21
N LEU A 39 8.81 27.26 2.91
CA LEU A 39 8.45 28.41 2.09
C LEU A 39 6.94 28.73 2.11
N VAL A 40 6.08 27.71 1.98
CA VAL A 40 4.62 27.90 1.86
C VAL A 40 3.84 26.79 2.56
N PRO A 41 3.78 26.78 3.90
CA PRO A 41 3.14 25.70 4.65
C PRO A 41 1.64 25.59 4.37
N ALA A 42 0.96 26.73 4.20
CA ALA A 42 -0.49 26.78 4.00
C ALA A 42 -0.99 26.13 2.69
N VAL A 43 -0.14 26.04 1.66
CA VAL A 43 -0.50 25.48 0.35
C VAL A 43 0.02 24.06 0.19
N VAL A 44 1.22 23.80 0.69
CA VAL A 44 1.91 22.51 0.53
C VAL A 44 1.22 21.40 1.34
N ILE A 45 0.76 21.70 2.56
CA ILE A 45 0.10 20.72 3.44
C ILE A 45 -1.22 20.17 2.85
N PRO A 46 -2.20 20.99 2.42
CA PRO A 46 -3.44 20.44 1.85
C PRO A 46 -3.18 19.70 0.54
N PHE A 47 -2.23 20.18 -0.27
CA PHE A 47 -1.86 19.53 -1.53
C PHE A 47 -1.23 18.14 -1.30
N TYR A 48 -0.37 18.03 -0.28
CA TYR A 48 0.23 16.77 0.16
C TYR A 48 -0.82 15.72 0.53
N ILE A 49 -1.78 16.09 1.39
CA ILE A 49 -2.83 15.18 1.85
C ILE A 49 -3.68 14.70 0.67
N LEU A 50 -3.99 15.60 -0.27
CA LEU A 50 -4.75 15.26 -1.47
C LEU A 50 -4.01 14.22 -2.32
N GLN A 51 -2.71 14.43 -2.56
CA GLN A 51 -1.89 13.55 -3.39
C GLN A 51 -1.67 12.19 -2.72
N ALA A 52 -1.41 12.16 -1.41
CA ALA A 52 -1.29 10.92 -0.64
C ALA A 52 -2.58 10.07 -0.71
N ASN A 53 -3.75 10.72 -0.64
CA ASN A 53 -5.03 10.03 -0.75
C ASN A 53 -5.30 9.50 -2.16
N LEU A 54 -4.90 10.24 -3.20
CA LEU A 54 -5.02 9.80 -4.59
C LEU A 54 -4.15 8.56 -4.86
N ILE A 55 -2.90 8.57 -4.41
CA ILE A 55 -1.98 7.43 -4.56
C ILE A 55 -2.53 6.20 -3.82
N LYS A 56 -3.06 6.37 -2.60
CA LYS A 56 -3.71 5.28 -1.85
C LYS A 56 -4.93 4.72 -2.59
N LYS A 57 -5.76 5.58 -3.18
CA LYS A 57 -6.93 5.15 -3.98
C LYS A 57 -6.51 4.38 -5.22
N LEU A 58 -5.50 4.86 -5.97
CA LEU A 58 -4.94 4.17 -7.13
C LEU A 58 -4.37 2.80 -6.76
N LYS A 59 -3.60 2.71 -5.67
CA LYS A 59 -3.03 1.44 -5.20
C LYS A 59 -4.11 0.45 -4.73
N ARG A 60 -5.17 0.95 -4.07
CA ARG A 60 -6.31 0.14 -3.64
C ARG A 60 -7.20 -0.31 -4.82
N TYR A 61 -7.33 0.54 -5.83
CA TYR A 61 -8.01 0.19 -7.08
C TYR A 61 -7.25 -0.93 -7.79
N ASN A 62 -5.93 -0.80 -7.95
CA ASN A 62 -5.11 -1.81 -8.60
C ASN A 62 -5.15 -3.17 -7.85
N LYS A 63 -5.19 -3.15 -6.51
CA LYS A 63 -5.36 -4.36 -5.70
C LYS A 63 -6.75 -5.02 -5.84
N ARG A 64 -7.77 -4.28 -6.27
CA ARG A 64 -9.12 -4.81 -6.52
C ARG A 64 -9.28 -5.42 -7.91
N THR A 65 -8.36 -5.14 -8.82
CA THR A 65 -8.35 -5.66 -10.19
C THR A 65 -7.55 -6.96 -10.30
N GLU A 66 -6.90 -7.41 -9.22
CA GLU A 66 -6.42 -8.79 -9.12
C GLU A 66 -7.66 -9.70 -8.95
N PRO A 67 -7.93 -10.64 -9.88
CA PRO A 67 -9.07 -11.54 -9.75
C PRO A 67 -8.89 -12.35 -8.47
N GLN A 68 -9.74 -12.07 -7.48
CA GLN A 68 -9.81 -12.86 -6.26
C GLN A 68 -10.28 -14.26 -6.68
N ASP A 69 -9.37 -15.24 -6.64
CA ASP A 69 -9.65 -16.63 -6.97
C ASP A 69 -10.62 -17.21 -5.93
N VAL A 70 -11.92 -17.07 -6.22
CA VAL A 70 -13.04 -17.59 -5.41
C VAL A 70 -13.05 -19.11 -5.32
N THR A 71 -12.20 -19.81 -6.09
CA THR A 71 -12.08 -21.27 -6.05
C THR A 71 -11.19 -21.74 -4.89
N SER A 72 -10.41 -20.84 -4.26
CA SER A 72 -9.56 -21.15 -3.09
C SER A 72 -10.32 -21.68 -1.87
N GLU A 73 -11.63 -21.44 -1.76
CA GLU A 73 -12.49 -21.93 -0.67
C GLU A 73 -13.38 -23.11 -1.06
N MET A 74 -13.38 -23.53 -2.32
CA MET A 74 -14.19 -24.67 -2.77
C MET A 74 -13.51 -26.00 -2.43
N TYR A 75 -14.30 -26.95 -1.91
CA TYR A 75 -13.85 -28.33 -1.76
C TYR A 75 -13.98 -29.04 -3.10
N GLN A 76 -12.85 -29.47 -3.64
CA GLN A 76 -12.80 -30.27 -4.84
C GLN A 76 -12.45 -31.72 -4.49
N ARG A 77 -13.07 -32.67 -5.19
CA ARG A 77 -12.72 -34.08 -5.07
C ARG A 77 -11.61 -34.40 -6.06
N CYS A 78 -10.52 -35.00 -5.59
CA CYS A 78 -9.44 -35.42 -6.47
C CYS A 78 -9.92 -36.59 -7.38
N PRO A 79 -9.78 -36.50 -8.71
CA PRO A 79 -10.15 -37.58 -9.62
C PRO A 79 -9.26 -38.82 -9.49
N ARG A 80 -8.08 -38.70 -8.87
CA ARG A 80 -7.09 -39.79 -8.77
C ARG A 80 -7.14 -40.56 -7.46
N CYS A 81 -7.33 -39.87 -6.33
CA CYS A 81 -7.41 -40.52 -5.02
C CYS A 81 -8.80 -40.49 -4.40
N GLY A 82 -9.75 -39.75 -4.98
CA GLY A 82 -11.12 -39.63 -4.45
C GLY A 82 -11.25 -38.75 -3.20
N GLU A 83 -10.14 -38.27 -2.65
CA GLU A 83 -10.11 -37.45 -1.44
C GLU A 83 -10.49 -36.00 -1.72
N PHE A 84 -11.17 -35.36 -0.77
CA PHE A 84 -11.54 -33.95 -0.88
C PHE A 84 -10.42 -33.05 -0.39
N TYR A 85 -10.07 -32.04 -1.18
CA TYR A 85 -9.09 -31.01 -0.82
C TYR A 85 -9.69 -29.62 -1.01
N ARG A 86 -9.16 -28.64 -0.27
CA ARG A 86 -9.63 -27.25 -0.32
C ARG A 86 -8.75 -26.43 -1.26
N GLY A 87 -9.39 -25.70 -2.17
CA GLY A 87 -8.76 -24.72 -3.02
C GLY A 87 -8.25 -25.25 -4.36
N ASN A 88 -7.79 -24.33 -5.20
CA ASN A 88 -7.24 -24.60 -6.52
C ASN A 88 -5.73 -24.86 -6.42
N LEU A 89 -5.35 -26.11 -6.12
CA LEU A 89 -3.95 -26.52 -6.10
C LEU A 89 -3.61 -27.21 -7.43
N GLU A 90 -2.39 -27.10 -7.91
CA GLU A 90 -1.94 -27.86 -9.11
C GLU A 90 -1.65 -29.34 -8.79
N LYS A 91 -1.44 -29.63 -7.50
CA LYS A 91 -1.12 -30.97 -6.98
C LYS A 91 -1.99 -31.28 -5.78
N CYS A 92 -2.55 -32.48 -5.76
CA CYS A 92 -3.35 -32.94 -4.63
C CYS A 92 -2.45 -33.16 -3.39
N PRO A 93 -2.80 -32.61 -2.20
CA PRO A 93 -1.99 -32.77 -0.98
C PRO A 93 -1.95 -34.20 -0.44
N HIS A 94 -2.92 -35.04 -0.81
CA HIS A 94 -3.01 -36.42 -0.34
C HIS A 94 -2.19 -37.38 -1.19
N CYS A 95 -2.29 -37.27 -2.52
CA CYS A 95 -1.63 -38.21 -3.43
C CYS A 95 -0.43 -37.63 -4.19
N HIS A 96 -0.13 -36.34 -4.01
CA HIS A 96 0.98 -35.61 -4.66
C HIS A 96 0.98 -35.67 -6.21
N LYS A 97 -0.13 -36.14 -6.80
CA LYS A 97 -0.34 -36.22 -8.24
C LYS A 97 -0.96 -34.92 -8.76
N SER A 98 -0.61 -34.56 -9.99
CA SER A 98 -1.22 -33.46 -10.73
C SER A 98 -2.74 -33.67 -10.85
N ILE A 99 -3.49 -32.59 -10.65
CA ILE A 99 -4.95 -32.52 -10.79
C ILE A 99 -5.38 -31.82 -12.08
N LEU A 100 -4.40 -31.26 -12.82
CA LEU A 100 -4.52 -30.80 -14.19
C LEU A 100 -4.31 -32.01 -15.12
N GLU A 101 -5.39 -32.61 -15.60
CA GLU A 101 -5.36 -33.44 -16.80
C GLU A 101 -6.75 -33.37 -17.45
N ASP A 102 -6.75 -33.20 -18.77
CA ASP A 102 -7.85 -32.71 -19.62
C ASP A 102 -9.08 -33.64 -19.69
#